data_AF-A0A1A9ZH18-F1
#
_entry.id   AF-A0A1A9ZH18-F1
#
_cell.length_a   1.000
_cell.length_b   1.000
_cell.length_c   1.000
_cell.angle_alpha   90.00
_cell.angle_beta   90.00
_cell.angle_gamma   90.00
#
_symmetry.space_group_name_H-M   'P 1'
#
loop_
_entity.id
_entity.type
_entity.pdbx_description
1 polymer ?
#
loop_
_entity_poly.entity_id
_entity_poly.type
_entity_poly.pdbx_seq_one_letter_code
_entity_poly.pdbx_strand_id
1 'polypeptide(L)'
;MFSIKIITLLTVFCLIKPNGAGVIKRSLFSDDIQKEFEQHIQLETETFLNNIFRSQINYFNKVKLSLPANCKRINDIETYIYKLETAIEEKNVEKKDNIYLETFQSMGRTPLLLNKESDTGMSDEEYQKVLEDNDLNDFMKNFLVEVAVYFWKMAKASGKAVETSIDDYLENIKKRNNLY
;
A
#
# COMPACT_ATOMS: atom_id res chain seq x y z
N MET A 1 -10.48 -12.70 21.71
CA MET A 1 -11.47 -12.27 20.69
C MET A 1 -10.82 -11.16 19.88
N PHE A 2 -10.67 -11.32 18.56
CA PHE A 2 -9.92 -10.34 17.75
C PHE A 2 -10.61 -8.97 17.77
N SER A 3 -9.84 -7.90 18.02
CA SER A 3 -10.36 -6.55 17.96
C SER A 3 -10.90 -6.26 16.56
N ILE A 4 -12.13 -5.72 16.47
CA ILE A 4 -12.76 -5.31 15.19
C ILE A 4 -11.83 -4.40 14.39
N LYS A 5 -11.01 -3.58 15.06
CA LYS A 5 -10.00 -2.72 14.44
C LYS A 5 -8.96 -3.50 13.62
N ILE A 6 -8.49 -4.61 14.16
CA ILE A 6 -7.52 -5.48 13.49
C ILE A 6 -8.19 -6.05 12.25
N ILE A 7 -9.40 -6.62 12.38
CA ILE A 7 -10.16 -7.21 11.25
C ILE A 7 -10.36 -6.20 10.11
N THR A 8 -10.73 -4.95 10.42
CA THR A 8 -10.88 -3.88 9.42
C THR A 8 -9.56 -3.57 8.69
N LEU A 9 -8.43 -3.53 9.40
CA LEU A 9 -7.11 -3.39 8.78
C LEU A 9 -6.85 -4.49 7.76
N LEU A 10 -7.14 -5.74 8.15
CA LEU A 10 -6.87 -6.91 7.31
C LEU A 10 -7.67 -6.86 6.01
N THR A 11 -8.93 -6.46 6.10
CA THR A 11 -9.76 -6.28 4.90
C THR A 11 -9.20 -5.21 3.98
N VAL A 12 -8.73 -4.08 4.51
CA VAL A 12 -8.15 -3.01 3.68
C VAL A 12 -6.82 -3.48 3.06
N PHE A 13 -5.92 -4.10 3.82
CA PHE A 13 -4.66 -4.66 3.33
C PHE A 13 -4.88 -5.71 2.23
N CYS A 14 -5.89 -6.58 2.36
CA CYS A 14 -6.17 -7.64 1.40
C CYS A 14 -6.90 -7.15 0.12
N LEU A 15 -7.62 -6.03 0.20
CA LEU A 15 -8.44 -5.50 -0.90
C LEU A 15 -7.69 -4.50 -1.79
N ILE A 16 -6.59 -3.91 -1.31
CA ILE A 16 -5.76 -3.04 -2.12
C ILE A 16 -4.98 -3.90 -3.12
N LYS A 17 -5.47 -3.96 -4.36
CA LYS A 17 -4.69 -4.37 -5.53
C LYS A 17 -4.33 -3.13 -6.33
N PRO A 18 -3.14 -2.54 -6.16
CA PRO A 18 -2.76 -1.33 -6.87
C PRO A 18 -2.75 -1.56 -8.39
N ASN A 19 -2.39 -2.78 -8.84
CA ASN A 19 -2.35 -3.18 -10.25
C ASN A 19 -3.72 -3.19 -10.98
N GLY A 20 -4.84 -2.87 -10.31
CA GLY A 20 -6.17 -2.78 -10.92
C GLY A 20 -6.79 -1.38 -10.94
N ALA A 21 -6.20 -0.40 -10.26
CA ALA A 21 -6.73 0.96 -10.22
C ALA A 21 -6.18 1.75 -11.42
N GLY A 22 -7.02 1.98 -12.44
CA GLY A 22 -6.67 2.86 -13.56
C GLY A 22 -6.50 2.21 -14.93
N VAL A 23 -6.98 0.98 -15.17
CA VAL A 23 -7.02 0.43 -16.53
C VAL A 23 -8.11 1.15 -17.33
N ILE A 24 -7.76 2.28 -17.95
CA ILE A 24 -8.63 2.95 -18.90
C ILE A 24 -8.47 2.27 -20.26
N LYS A 25 -9.59 1.86 -20.89
CA LYS A 25 -9.58 1.18 -22.19
C LYS A 25 -8.97 2.09 -23.26
N ARG A 26 -7.97 1.57 -24.00
CA ARG A 26 -7.21 2.18 -25.10
C ARG A 26 -8.01 2.98 -26.14
N SER A 27 -9.32 2.79 -26.28
CA SER A 27 -10.09 3.38 -27.39
C SER A 27 -10.43 4.87 -27.24
N LEU A 28 -10.16 5.49 -26.08
CA LEU A 28 -10.55 6.88 -25.77
C LEU A 28 -9.39 7.86 -25.64
N PHE A 29 -8.15 7.37 -25.58
CA PHE A 29 -6.96 8.18 -25.24
C PHE A 29 -5.98 8.17 -26.42
N SER A 30 -5.30 9.29 -26.64
CA SER A 30 -4.11 9.29 -27.49
C SER A 30 -2.97 8.55 -26.78
N ASP A 31 -2.03 7.98 -27.56
CA ASP A 31 -0.89 7.24 -27.01
C ASP A 31 -0.05 8.11 -26.04
N ASP A 32 0.03 9.42 -26.29
CA ASP A 32 0.76 10.36 -25.44
C ASP A 32 0.07 10.61 -24.09
N ILE A 33 -1.25 10.87 -24.08
CA ILE A 33 -2.02 11.04 -22.83
C ILE A 33 -1.99 9.74 -22.02
N GLN A 34 -2.09 8.59 -22.69
CA GLN A 34 -2.02 7.30 -22.03
C GLN A 34 -0.65 7.11 -21.36
N LYS A 35 0.44 7.40 -22.06
CA LYS A 35 1.79 7.23 -21.53
C LYS A 35 2.08 8.16 -20.34
N GLU A 36 1.66 9.42 -20.42
CA GLU A 36 1.81 10.36 -19.30
C GLU A 36 1.01 9.91 -18.07
N PHE A 37 -0.21 9.43 -18.28
CA PHE A 37 -1.07 8.90 -17.22
C PHE A 37 -0.45 7.66 -16.57
N GLU A 38 0.04 6.70 -17.36
CA GLU A 38 0.71 5.49 -16.86
C GLU A 38 1.96 5.82 -16.04
N GLN A 39 2.80 6.75 -16.52
CA GLN A 39 3.98 7.20 -15.79
C GLN A 39 3.62 7.86 -14.45
N HIS A 40 2.59 8.70 -14.44
CA HIS A 40 2.14 9.34 -13.21
C HIS A 40 1.60 8.32 -12.20
N ILE A 41 0.78 7.36 -12.65
CA ILE A 41 0.28 6.28 -11.78
C ILE A 41 1.43 5.46 -11.21
N GLN A 42 2.42 5.10 -12.03
CA GLN A 42 3.56 4.31 -11.58
C GLN A 42 4.32 5.03 -10.46
N LEU A 43 4.62 6.32 -10.63
CA LEU A 43 5.35 7.12 -9.65
C LEU A 43 4.56 7.29 -8.33
N GLU A 44 3.27 7.57 -8.43
CA GLU A 44 2.40 7.71 -7.25
C GLU A 44 2.22 6.38 -6.51
N THR A 45 2.10 5.29 -7.25
CA THR A 45 2.03 3.94 -6.67
C THR A 45 3.33 3.56 -5.98
N GLU A 46 4.48 3.86 -6.60
CA GLU A 46 5.77 3.64 -5.97
C GLU A 46 5.92 4.43 -4.66
N THR A 47 5.56 5.71 -4.69
CA THR A 47 5.61 6.60 -3.53
C THR A 47 4.73 6.07 -2.40
N PHE A 48 3.49 5.69 -2.72
CA PHE A 48 2.53 5.12 -1.78
C PHE A 48 3.06 3.83 -1.12
N LEU A 49 3.56 2.88 -1.92
CA LEU A 49 4.12 1.63 -1.41
C LEU A 49 5.31 1.88 -0.50
N ASN A 50 6.25 2.74 -0.90
CA ASN A 50 7.42 3.10 -0.09
C ASN A 50 7.02 3.73 1.25
N ASN A 51 6.02 4.62 1.26
CA ASN A 51 5.51 5.24 2.49
C ASN A 51 4.93 4.19 3.44
N ILE A 52 4.10 3.29 2.92
CA ILE A 52 3.49 2.20 3.70
C ILE A 52 4.55 1.25 4.25
N PHE A 53 5.57 0.89 3.47
CA PHE A 53 6.64 -0.01 3.93
C PHE A 53 7.46 0.65 5.04
N ARG A 54 7.87 1.91 4.86
CA ARG A 54 8.60 2.66 5.89
C ARG A 54 7.81 2.82 7.17
N SER A 55 6.51 3.09 7.08
CA SER A 55 5.63 3.19 8.25
C SER A 55 5.56 1.87 9.01
N GLN A 56 5.43 0.75 8.30
CA GLN A 56 5.44 -0.59 8.89
C GLN A 56 6.79 -0.95 9.53
N ILE A 57 7.90 -0.68 8.84
CA ILE A 57 9.25 -0.90 9.36
C ILE A 57 9.44 -0.13 10.68
N ASN A 58 9.08 1.16 10.69
CA ASN A 58 9.20 2.00 11.88
C ASN A 58 8.36 1.47 13.04
N TYR A 59 7.10 1.09 12.77
CA TYR A 59 6.20 0.53 13.78
C TYR A 59 6.75 -0.78 14.37
N PHE A 60 7.10 -1.74 13.51
CA PHE A 60 7.56 -3.04 13.98
C PHE A 60 8.95 -2.99 14.62
N ASN A 61 9.81 -2.03 14.26
CA ASN A 61 11.04 -1.79 15.00
C ASN A 61 10.78 -1.37 16.45
N LYS A 62 9.77 -0.52 16.71
CA LYS A 62 9.36 -0.15 18.08
C LYS A 62 8.82 -1.35 18.85
N VAL A 63 7.90 -2.11 18.23
CA VAL A 63 7.32 -3.32 18.81
C VAL A 63 8.41 -4.32 19.18
N LYS A 64 9.36 -4.57 18.27
CA LYS A 64 10.49 -5.49 18.48
C LYS A 64 11.27 -5.18 19.76
N LEU A 65 11.53 -3.90 20.03
CA LEU A 65 12.27 -3.44 21.22
C LEU A 65 11.49 -3.62 22.53
N SER A 66 10.17 -3.76 22.45
CA SER A 66 9.28 -3.92 23.59
C SER A 66 8.94 -5.40 23.88
N LEU A 67 9.43 -6.34 23.07
CA LEU A 67 9.19 -7.77 23.26
C LEU A 67 10.26 -8.40 24.15
N PRO A 68 9.92 -9.52 24.83
CA PRO A 68 10.90 -10.31 25.57
C PRO A 68 12.07 -10.73 24.68
N ALA A 69 13.29 -10.56 25.19
CA ALA A 69 14.50 -10.91 24.46
C ALA A 69 14.47 -12.39 24.00
N ASN A 70 14.91 -12.63 22.77
CA ASN A 70 15.02 -13.96 22.16
C ASN A 70 13.69 -14.73 21.98
N CYS A 71 12.53 -14.07 22.05
CA CYS A 71 11.27 -14.72 21.62
C CYS A 71 11.25 -14.90 20.10
N LYS A 72 10.55 -15.94 19.62
CA LYS A 72 10.44 -16.24 18.19
C LYS A 72 9.89 -15.06 17.39
N ARG A 73 8.99 -14.28 18.01
CA ARG A 73 8.39 -13.10 17.39
C ARG A 73 9.40 -12.06 16.92
N ILE A 74 10.52 -11.91 17.62
CA ILE A 74 11.58 -10.98 17.21
C ILE A 74 12.12 -11.37 15.84
N ASN A 75 12.44 -12.65 15.64
CA ASN A 75 12.94 -13.17 14.37
C ASN A 75 11.90 -13.02 13.23
N ASP A 76 10.61 -13.23 13.55
CA ASP A 76 9.53 -13.03 12.59
C ASP A 76 9.45 -11.56 12.15
N ILE A 77 9.53 -10.62 13.10
CA ILE A 77 9.55 -9.18 12.81
C ILE A 77 10.78 -8.80 11.98
N GLU A 78 11.95 -9.32 12.30
CA GLU A 78 13.19 -9.03 11.56
C GLU A 78 13.12 -9.53 10.12
N THR A 79 12.59 -10.75 9.94
CA THR A 79 12.35 -11.32 8.60
C THR A 79 11.37 -10.44 7.80
N TYR A 80 10.33 -9.94 8.45
CA TYR A 80 9.34 -9.06 7.82
C TYR A 80 9.96 -7.72 7.40
N ILE A 81 10.69 -7.08 8.31
CA ILE A 81 11.38 -5.80 8.05
C ILE A 81 12.36 -5.96 6.88
N TYR A 82 13.18 -7.02 6.89
CA TYR A 82 14.12 -7.28 5.82
C TYR A 82 13.44 -7.40 4.43
N LYS A 83 12.29 -8.08 4.37
CA LYS A 83 11.51 -8.19 3.13
C LYS A 83 10.94 -6.84 2.68
N LEU A 84 10.48 -6.00 3.61
CA LEU A 84 10.00 -4.65 3.29
C LEU A 84 11.15 -3.74 2.83
N GLU A 85 12.32 -3.82 3.45
CA GLU A 85 13.52 -3.09 3.02
C GLU A 85 13.93 -3.50 1.60
N THR A 86 13.95 -4.82 1.33
CA THR A 86 14.18 -5.35 -0.02
C THR A 86 13.16 -4.83 -1.03
N ALA A 87 11.88 -4.75 -0.65
CA ALA A 87 10.84 -4.20 -1.51
C ALA A 87 11.04 -2.70 -1.79
N ILE A 88 11.52 -1.91 -0.82
CA ILE A 88 11.83 -0.49 -1.03
C ILE A 88 12.93 -0.30 -2.08
N GLU A 89 13.94 -1.16 -2.08
CA GLU A 89 15.09 -1.11 -3.01
C GLU A 89 14.74 -1.55 -4.44
N GLU A 90 13.67 -2.32 -4.63
CA GLU A 90 13.19 -2.72 -5.96
C GLU A 90 12.68 -1.49 -6.73
N LYS A 91 13.14 -1.35 -7.97
CA LYS A 91 12.80 -0.20 -8.85
C LYS A 91 11.58 -0.48 -9.72
N ASN A 92 11.27 -1.75 -9.96
CA ASN A 92 10.08 -2.13 -10.70
C ASN A 92 8.87 -2.17 -9.77
N VAL A 93 7.90 -1.29 -10.00
CA VAL A 93 6.69 -1.13 -9.15
C VAL A 93 5.87 -2.42 -9.07
N GLU A 94 5.74 -3.16 -10.17
CA GLU A 94 4.98 -4.42 -10.19
C GLU A 94 5.69 -5.50 -9.35
N LYS A 95 7.00 -5.62 -9.47
CA LYS A 95 7.80 -6.51 -8.61
C LYS A 95 7.76 -6.09 -7.15
N LYS A 96 7.81 -4.78 -6.87
CA LYS A 96 7.69 -4.20 -5.53
C LYS A 96 6.34 -4.59 -4.88
N ASP A 97 5.24 -4.44 -5.62
CA ASP A 97 3.91 -4.86 -5.16
C ASP A 97 3.82 -6.37 -4.92
N ASN A 98 4.41 -7.18 -5.82
CA ASN A 98 4.44 -8.63 -5.68
C ASN A 98 5.24 -9.08 -4.44
N ILE A 99 6.44 -8.52 -4.22
CA ILE A 99 7.26 -8.83 -3.03
C ILE A 99 6.47 -8.51 -1.76
N TYR A 100 5.75 -7.38 -1.74
CA TYR A 100 4.92 -7.00 -0.61
C TYR A 100 3.75 -7.97 -0.38
N LEU A 101 3.01 -8.31 -1.44
CA LEU A 101 1.89 -9.25 -1.36
C LEU A 101 2.37 -10.64 -0.90
N GLU A 102 3.47 -11.13 -1.45
CA GLU A 102 4.10 -12.40 -1.06
C GLU A 102 4.59 -12.36 0.39
N THR A 103 5.15 -11.25 0.83
CA THR A 103 5.56 -11.04 2.23
C THR A 103 4.35 -11.15 3.15
N PHE A 104 3.27 -10.46 2.81
CA PHE A 104 2.03 -10.48 3.57
C PHE A 104 1.38 -11.88 3.59
N GLN A 105 1.37 -12.58 2.45
CA GLN A 105 0.81 -13.93 2.33
C GLN A 105 1.64 -14.99 3.04
N SER A 106 2.97 -14.99 2.85
CA SER A 106 3.90 -15.98 3.42
C SER A 106 3.92 -15.95 4.95
N MET A 107 3.65 -14.79 5.54
CA MET A 107 3.55 -14.66 6.98
C MET A 107 2.14 -15.04 7.50
N GLY A 108 1.15 -15.26 6.65
CA GLY A 108 -0.21 -15.62 7.09
C GLY A 108 -1.08 -14.40 7.36
N ARG A 109 -0.98 -13.41 6.46
CA ARG A 109 -1.78 -12.17 6.34
C ARG A 109 -1.79 -11.24 7.55
N THR A 110 -1.41 -11.68 8.74
CA THR A 110 -1.67 -10.95 9.98
C THR A 110 -0.80 -11.34 11.18
N PRO A 111 0.16 -12.29 11.08
CA PRO A 111 0.64 -12.97 12.27
C PRO A 111 1.30 -12.00 13.23
N LEU A 112 1.91 -10.91 12.76
CA LEU A 112 2.66 -9.96 13.57
C LEU A 112 1.78 -9.06 14.43
N LEU A 113 0.46 -9.06 14.21
CA LEU A 113 -0.51 -8.37 15.05
C LEU A 113 -1.30 -9.34 15.94
N LEU A 114 -1.12 -10.65 15.71
CA LEU A 114 -1.80 -11.71 16.43
C LEU A 114 -0.83 -12.47 17.31
N ASN A 115 -1.20 -12.71 18.55
CA ASN A 115 -0.33 -13.43 19.46
C ASN A 115 -0.50 -14.94 19.34
N LYS A 116 0.60 -15.65 19.62
CA LYS A 116 0.61 -17.03 20.07
C LYS A 116 1.56 -17.03 21.25
N GLU A 117 1.07 -17.41 22.43
CA GLU A 117 1.87 -17.40 23.65
C GLU A 117 3.17 -18.21 23.52
N SER A 118 3.16 -19.30 22.74
CA SER A 118 4.37 -20.07 22.41
C SER A 118 5.45 -19.30 21.63
N ASP A 119 5.06 -18.23 20.92
CA ASP A 119 5.96 -17.44 20.06
C ASP A 119 6.51 -16.21 20.78
N THR A 120 5.83 -15.73 21.82
CA THR A 120 6.15 -14.48 22.54
C THR A 120 6.45 -14.68 24.03
N GLY A 121 5.96 -15.75 24.64
CA GLY A 121 5.95 -15.93 26.10
C GLY A 121 4.96 -15.02 26.83
N MET A 122 4.04 -14.39 26.10
CA MET A 122 3.07 -13.41 26.61
C MET A 122 1.66 -13.88 26.35
N SER A 123 0.74 -13.55 27.25
CA SER A 123 -0.70 -13.68 26.97
C SER A 123 -1.14 -12.74 25.83
N ASP A 124 -2.30 -13.03 25.24
CA ASP A 124 -2.85 -12.19 24.17
C ASP A 124 -3.09 -10.75 24.62
N GLU A 125 -3.52 -10.55 25.87
CA GLU A 125 -3.78 -9.22 26.44
C GLU A 125 -2.49 -8.42 26.61
N GLU A 126 -1.43 -9.05 27.12
CA GLU A 126 -0.12 -8.42 27.27
C GLU A 126 0.48 -8.06 25.90
N TYR A 127 0.37 -8.95 24.92
CA TYR A 127 0.86 -8.67 23.58
C TYR A 127 0.08 -7.53 22.91
N GLN A 128 -1.25 -7.51 23.02
CA GLN A 128 -2.07 -6.40 22.51
C GLN A 128 -1.68 -5.08 23.16
N LYS A 129 -1.43 -5.09 24.48
CA LYS A 129 -0.96 -3.90 25.18
C LYS A 129 0.40 -3.43 24.65
N VAL A 130 1.34 -4.32 24.38
CA VAL A 130 2.62 -3.96 23.74
C VAL A 130 2.39 -3.31 22.38
N LEU A 131 1.48 -3.84 21.56
CA LEU A 131 1.16 -3.24 20.26
C LEU A 131 0.59 -1.83 20.43
N GLU A 132 -0.37 -1.64 21.34
CA GLU A 132 -1.03 -0.36 21.60
C GLU A 132 -0.10 0.68 22.21
N ASP A 133 0.72 0.30 23.20
CA ASP A 133 1.72 1.16 23.85
C ASP A 133 2.82 1.59 22.86
N ASN A 134 3.01 0.87 21.76
CA ASN A 134 3.92 1.21 20.67
C ASN A 134 3.23 1.91 19.49
N ASP A 135 2.17 2.67 19.75
CA ASP A 135 1.46 3.53 18.80
C ASP A 135 0.64 2.80 17.72
N LEU A 136 0.09 1.60 18.00
CA LEU A 136 -0.72 0.86 17.01
C LEU A 136 -1.85 1.73 16.43
N ASN A 137 -2.54 2.51 17.28
CA ASN A 137 -3.67 3.34 16.83
C ASN A 137 -3.20 4.46 15.87
N ASP A 138 -2.03 5.04 16.08
CA ASP A 138 -1.48 6.08 15.20
C ASP A 138 -0.93 5.49 13.92
N PHE A 139 -0.25 4.34 14.00
CA PHE A 139 0.15 3.57 12.82
C PHE A 139 -1.06 3.27 11.92
N MET A 140 -2.13 2.77 12.52
CA MET A 140 -3.40 2.47 11.86
C MET A 140 -4.04 3.69 11.18
N LYS A 141 -4.07 4.82 11.89
CA LYS A 141 -4.62 6.07 11.37
C LYS A 141 -3.80 6.58 10.19
N ASN A 142 -2.47 6.57 10.31
CA ASN A 142 -1.56 7.02 9.25
C ASN A 142 -1.67 6.13 8.01
N PHE A 143 -1.78 4.80 8.19
CA PHE A 143 -2.02 3.88 7.09
C PHE A 143 -3.31 4.23 6.31
N LEU A 144 -4.42 4.45 7.01
CA LEU A 144 -5.69 4.81 6.36
C LEU A 144 -5.62 6.17 5.64
N VAL A 145 -4.87 7.13 6.19
CA VAL A 145 -4.63 8.43 5.55
C VAL A 145 -3.84 8.26 4.25
N GLU A 146 -2.74 7.49 4.27
CA GLU A 146 -1.95 7.22 3.04
C GLU A 146 -2.80 6.54 1.97
N VAL A 147 -3.63 5.56 2.34
CA VAL A 147 -4.58 4.90 1.43
C VAL A 147 -5.56 5.91 0.83
N ALA A 148 -6.18 6.74 1.66
CA ALA A 148 -7.15 7.75 1.19
C ALA A 148 -6.50 8.77 0.25
N VAL A 149 -5.30 9.25 0.59
CA VAL A 149 -4.53 10.20 -0.25
C VAL A 149 -4.19 9.56 -1.58
N TYR A 150 -3.73 8.31 -1.60
CA TYR A 150 -3.43 7.60 -2.85
C TYR A 150 -4.66 7.47 -3.75
N PHE A 151 -5.78 6.97 -3.23
CA PHE A 151 -7.01 6.84 -4.01
C PHE A 151 -7.52 8.19 -4.54
N TRP A 152 -7.42 9.25 -3.74
CA TRP A 152 -7.78 10.60 -4.17
C TRP A 152 -6.91 11.09 -5.33
N LYS A 153 -5.59 10.87 -5.26
CA LYS A 153 -4.67 11.20 -6.34
C LYS A 153 -4.96 10.40 -7.61
N MET A 154 -5.23 9.10 -7.50
CA MET A 154 -5.61 8.25 -8.63
C MET A 154 -6.91 8.72 -9.29
N ALA A 155 -7.93 9.08 -8.48
CA ALA A 155 -9.19 9.63 -8.99
C ALA A 155 -8.97 10.96 -9.73
N LYS A 156 -8.16 11.87 -9.17
CA LYS A 156 -7.84 13.16 -9.79
C LYS A 156 -7.07 12.98 -11.11
N ALA A 157 -6.09 12.10 -11.13
CA ALA A 157 -5.33 11.78 -12.34
C ALA A 157 -6.23 11.19 -13.43
N SER A 158 -7.12 10.27 -13.06
CA SER A 158 -8.05 9.65 -14.01
C SER A 158 -9.03 10.68 -14.60
N GLY A 159 -9.56 11.58 -13.76
CA GLY A 159 -10.43 12.67 -14.21
C GLY A 159 -9.74 13.61 -15.19
N LYS A 160 -8.52 14.04 -14.85
CA LYS A 160 -7.71 14.90 -15.73
C LYS A 160 -7.45 14.25 -17.09
N ALA A 161 -7.09 12.97 -17.10
CA ALA A 161 -6.82 12.25 -18.36
C ALA A 161 -8.06 12.22 -19.27
N VAL A 162 -9.25 12.01 -18.69
CA VAL A 162 -10.53 12.05 -19.42
C VAL A 162 -10.81 13.45 -19.97
N GLU A 163 -10.64 14.50 -19.16
CA GLU A 163 -10.81 15.90 -19.58
C GLU A 163 -9.90 16.24 -20.76
N THR A 164 -8.60 15.93 -20.67
CA THR A 164 -7.63 16.18 -21.74
C THR A 164 -7.99 15.42 -23.02
N SER A 165 -8.47 14.18 -22.90
CA SER A 165 -8.89 13.40 -24.08
C SER A 165 -10.13 13.98 -24.77
N ILE A 166 -11.08 14.53 -23.99
CA ILE A 166 -12.25 15.22 -24.53
C ILE A 166 -11.83 16.52 -25.23
N ASP A 167 -10.94 17.30 -24.63
CA ASP A 167 -10.44 18.55 -25.22
C ASP A 167 -9.70 18.29 -26.54
N ASP A 168 -8.80 17.29 -26.58
CA ASP A 168 -8.10 16.85 -27.78
C ASP A 168 -9.09 16.42 -28.88
N TYR A 169 -10.12 15.65 -28.52
CA TYR A 169 -11.15 15.22 -29.45
C TYR A 169 -11.92 16.41 -30.04
N LEU A 170 -12.32 17.37 -29.19
CA LEU A 170 -13.02 18.60 -29.62
C LEU A 170 -12.15 19.49 -30.50
N GLU A 171 -10.86 19.64 -30.18
CA GLU A 171 -9.91 20.41 -30.99
C GLU A 171 -9.71 19.76 -32.36
N ASN A 172 -9.58 18.43 -32.41
CA ASN A 172 -9.44 17.68 -33.66
C ASN A 172 -10.71 17.74 -34.53
N ILE A 173 -11.91 17.84 -33.92
CA ILE A 173 -13.15 18.11 -34.67
C ILE A 173 -13.14 19.54 -35.23
N LYS A 174 -12.80 20.55 -34.42
CA LYS A 174 -12.73 21.95 -34.88
C LYS A 174 -11.76 22.13 -36.04
N LYS A 175 -10.56 21.51 -35.95
CA LYS A 175 -9.57 21.52 -37.05
C LYS A 175 -10.12 20.88 -38.32
N ARG A 176 -10.79 19.72 -38.22
CA ARG A 176 -11.40 19.05 -39.38
C ARG A 176 -12.52 19.87 -40.02
N ASN A 177 -13.35 20.52 -39.21
CA ASN A 177 -14.48 21.32 -39.70
C ASN A 177 -14.05 22.69 -40.27
N ASN A 178 -12.88 23.21 -39.89
CA ASN A 178 -12.32 24.46 -40.43
C ASN A 178 -11.40 24.23 -41.66
N LEU A 179 -11.18 22.99 -42.08
CA LEU A 179 -10.42 22.60 -43.27
C LEU A 179 -11.32 22.34 -44.50
N TYR A 180 -12.60 22.71 -44.43
CA TYR A 180 -13.57 22.71 -45.53
C TYR A 180 -14.26 24.06 -45.64
#